data_AF-A0A8U0IKQ9-F1
#
_entry.id   AF-A0A8U0IKQ9-F1
#
_cell.length_a   1.000
_cell.length_b   1.000
_cell.length_c   1.000
_cell.angle_alpha   90.00
_cell.angle_beta   90.00
_cell.angle_gamma   90.00
#
_symmetry.space_group_name_H-M   'P 1'
#
loop_
_entity.id
_entity.type
_entity.pdbx_description
1 polymer ?
#
loop_
_entity_poly.entity_id
_entity_poly.type
_entity_poly.pdbx_seq_one_letter_code
_entity_poly.pdbx_strand_id
1 'polypeptide(L)'
;MDQVLWKFLTRTDYSAMNGLYAGQGGGSAKHITLPPSKKEEIADFFDVSPFPPSGQKVIDKNLRVEPVDDVPGSEGPIKITCKLDRRGGEWRIADQDQNRYVLWSSDYGFPSPDEIPWDDDDYYDIDPPIIYFVKDTSGNFHARAATDTSPETLRRFPPELAHQWDSAGKRNNFGIVRFTDVTLEDASNINE
;
A
#
# COMPACT_ATOMS: atom_id res chain seq x y z
N MET A 1 7.60 12.55 9.17
CA MET A 1 6.96 11.27 8.78
C MET A 1 7.08 10.34 9.96
N ASP A 2 5.99 9.71 10.40
CA ASP A 2 5.99 8.80 11.55
C ASP A 2 6.09 7.34 11.09
N GLN A 3 5.21 6.92 10.18
CA GLN A 3 5.15 5.53 9.72
C GLN A 3 4.88 5.43 8.22
N VAL A 4 5.36 4.35 7.60
CA VAL A 4 5.05 3.99 6.22
C VAL A 4 4.59 2.55 6.15
N LEU A 5 3.40 2.32 5.62
CA LEU A 5 2.93 1.01 5.19
C LEU A 5 3.12 0.92 3.68
N TRP A 6 3.84 -0.09 3.21
CA TRP A 6 4.10 -0.29 1.79
C TRP A 6 3.69 -1.69 1.34
N LYS A 7 3.34 -1.79 0.06
CA LYS A 7 3.00 -3.03 -0.62
C LYS A 7 3.60 -3.02 -2.03
N PHE A 8 4.53 -3.93 -2.27
CA PHE A 8 4.93 -4.30 -3.63
C PHE A 8 3.80 -5.10 -4.27
N LEU A 9 3.31 -4.64 -5.42
CA LEU A 9 2.17 -5.26 -6.06
C LEU A 9 2.59 -6.57 -6.72
N THR A 10 2.04 -7.68 -6.23
CA THR A 10 2.20 -8.96 -6.92
C THR A 10 1.35 -8.97 -8.19
N ARG A 11 1.65 -9.88 -9.12
CA ARG A 11 0.81 -10.07 -10.32
C ARG A 11 -0.66 -10.28 -9.96
N THR A 12 -0.94 -11.00 -8.88
CA THR A 12 -2.29 -11.22 -8.38
C THR A 12 -2.95 -9.92 -7.91
N ASP A 13 -2.22 -9.08 -7.16
CA ASP A 13 -2.72 -7.77 -6.70
C ASP A 13 -3.03 -6.88 -7.90
N TYR A 14 -2.10 -6.79 -8.86
CA TYR A 14 -2.24 -5.98 -10.07
C TYR A 14 -3.37 -6.46 -10.97
N SER A 15 -3.52 -7.76 -11.15
CA SER A 15 -4.61 -8.33 -11.94
C SER A 15 -5.98 -8.15 -11.26
N ALA A 16 -6.01 -8.24 -9.92
CA ALA A 16 -7.20 -8.00 -9.12
C ALA A 16 -7.68 -6.54 -9.22
N MET A 17 -6.78 -5.56 -9.04
CA MET A 17 -7.12 -4.14 -9.16
C MET A 17 -7.55 -3.73 -10.58
N ASN A 18 -7.13 -4.46 -11.61
CA ASN A 18 -7.54 -4.23 -12.99
C ASN A 18 -8.74 -5.09 -13.44
N GLY A 19 -9.36 -5.85 -12.52
CA GLY A 19 -10.54 -6.64 -12.83
C GLY A 19 -10.30 -7.81 -13.80
N LEU A 20 -9.05 -8.21 -14.02
CA LEU A 20 -8.68 -9.15 -15.08
C LEU A 20 -9.05 -10.60 -14.76
N TYR A 21 -9.28 -10.90 -13.48
CA TYR A 21 -9.84 -12.18 -13.05
C TYR A 21 -11.37 -12.20 -13.04
N ALA A 22 -12.05 -11.13 -13.48
CA ALA A 22 -13.50 -11.02 -13.42
C ALA A 22 -14.13 -11.75 -14.61
N GLY A 23 -14.53 -13.00 -14.44
CA GLY A 23 -15.42 -13.65 -15.40
C GLY A 23 -16.78 -12.93 -15.48
N GLN A 24 -17.55 -13.15 -16.56
CA GLN A 24 -18.90 -12.59 -16.75
C GLN A 24 -19.88 -12.88 -15.59
N GLY A 25 -19.60 -13.88 -14.75
CA GLY A 25 -20.36 -14.24 -13.55
C GLY A 25 -19.98 -13.50 -12.26
N GLY A 26 -19.09 -12.49 -12.30
CA GLY A 26 -18.89 -11.55 -11.19
C GLY A 26 -18.07 -12.08 -9.99
N GLY A 27 -16.92 -12.71 -10.24
CA GLY A 27 -16.15 -13.42 -9.21
C GLY A 27 -14.77 -12.86 -8.82
N SER A 28 -14.27 -11.75 -9.39
CA SER A 28 -12.89 -11.35 -9.07
C SER A 28 -12.75 -10.57 -7.76
N ALA A 29 -11.62 -10.81 -7.10
CA ALA A 29 -11.06 -9.87 -6.15
C ALA A 29 -10.81 -8.54 -6.90
N LYS A 30 -11.56 -7.49 -6.58
CA LYS A 30 -11.35 -6.10 -7.04
C LYS A 30 -10.63 -5.27 -5.98
N HIS A 31 -9.58 -5.86 -5.40
CA HIS A 31 -8.90 -5.31 -4.24
C HIS A 31 -7.44 -5.75 -4.21
N ILE A 32 -6.62 -4.96 -3.52
CA ILE A 32 -5.25 -5.32 -3.17
C ILE A 32 -5.30 -5.97 -1.79
N THR A 33 -4.68 -7.14 -1.64
CA THR A 33 -4.71 -7.87 -0.36
C THR A 33 -3.53 -7.47 0.50
N LEU A 34 -3.78 -7.26 1.79
CA LEU A 34 -2.73 -7.08 2.79
C LEU A 34 -2.57 -8.38 3.60
N PRO A 35 -1.34 -8.71 4.06
CA PRO A 35 -1.06 -10.01 4.66
C PRO A 35 -1.85 -10.23 5.97
N PRO A 36 -2.61 -11.34 6.10
CA PRO A 36 -3.37 -11.63 7.32
C PRO A 36 -2.50 -11.79 8.57
N SER A 37 -1.24 -12.21 8.41
CA SER A 37 -0.27 -12.33 9.50
C SER A 37 0.08 -10.99 10.16
N LYS A 38 -0.23 -9.87 9.51
CA LYS A 38 0.04 -8.50 9.98
C LYS A 38 -1.23 -7.76 10.39
N LYS A 39 -2.32 -8.49 10.64
CA LYS A 39 -3.66 -7.92 10.91
C LYS A 39 -3.66 -6.83 11.98
N GLU A 40 -3.01 -7.06 13.10
CA GLU A 40 -2.99 -6.11 14.23
C GLU A 40 -2.13 -4.89 13.92
N GLU A 41 -0.96 -5.08 13.30
CA GLU A 41 -0.07 -3.99 12.86
C GLU A 41 -0.74 -3.10 11.79
N ILE A 42 -1.50 -3.69 10.87
CA ILE A 42 -2.28 -2.96 9.85
C ILE A 42 -3.40 -2.15 10.51
N ALA A 43 -4.09 -2.75 11.49
CA ALA A 43 -5.17 -2.08 12.21
C ALA A 43 -4.65 -0.88 13.00
N ASP A 44 -3.51 -1.04 13.69
CA ASP A 44 -2.80 0.03 14.38
C ASP A 44 -2.37 1.15 13.43
N PHE A 45 -1.77 0.80 12.28
CA PHE A 45 -1.36 1.78 11.29
C PHE A 45 -2.52 2.68 10.84
N PHE A 46 -3.68 2.09 10.52
CA PHE A 46 -4.86 2.81 10.02
C PHE A 46 -5.78 3.40 11.12
N ASP A 47 -5.38 3.35 12.39
CA ASP A 47 -6.18 3.81 13.54
C ASP A 47 -7.58 3.18 13.59
N VAL A 48 -7.65 1.86 13.39
CA VAL A 48 -8.89 1.09 13.42
C VAL A 48 -8.77 -0.10 14.38
N SER A 49 -9.90 -0.51 14.95
CA SER A 49 -9.94 -1.74 15.75
C SER A 49 -9.57 -2.96 14.89
N PRO A 50 -8.74 -3.90 15.37
CA PRO A 50 -8.43 -5.14 14.65
C PRO A 50 -9.62 -6.11 14.59
N PHE A 51 -10.70 -5.79 15.31
CA PHE A 51 -11.96 -6.54 15.32
C PHE A 51 -13.13 -5.62 14.91
N PRO A 52 -14.09 -6.12 14.14
CA PRO A 52 -15.28 -5.36 13.76
C PRO A 52 -16.09 -5.02 15.01
N PRO A 53 -16.85 -3.90 14.98
CA PRO A 53 -17.84 -3.61 16.00
C PRO A 53 -18.79 -4.80 16.21
N SER A 54 -19.29 -4.97 17.44
CA SER A 54 -20.23 -6.04 17.77
C SER A 54 -21.40 -6.07 16.77
N GLY A 55 -21.70 -7.27 16.24
CA GLY A 55 -22.75 -7.47 15.23
C GLY A 55 -22.31 -7.26 13.77
N GLN A 56 -21.06 -6.84 13.51
CA GLN A 56 -20.52 -6.70 12.17
C GLN A 56 -19.54 -7.85 11.84
N LYS A 57 -19.50 -8.25 10.57
CA LYS A 57 -18.57 -9.29 10.06
C LYS A 57 -17.35 -8.72 9.35
N VAL A 58 -17.42 -7.43 9.01
CA VAL A 58 -16.44 -6.74 8.17
C VAL A 58 -16.16 -5.39 8.82
N ILE A 59 -14.89 -5.03 8.94
CA ILE A 59 -14.49 -3.65 9.19
C ILE A 59 -14.52 -2.93 7.84
N ASP A 60 -15.18 -1.79 7.77
CA ASP A 60 -15.24 -0.95 6.56
C ASP A 60 -14.87 0.50 6.93
N LYS A 61 -13.74 0.97 6.40
CA LYS A 61 -13.16 2.28 6.71
C LYS A 61 -12.84 3.02 5.42
N ASN A 62 -13.41 4.21 5.26
CA ASN A 62 -12.95 5.18 4.27
C ASN A 62 -11.80 5.99 4.88
N LEU A 63 -10.61 5.81 4.31
CA LEU A 63 -9.43 6.60 4.66
C LEU A 63 -9.46 7.90 3.84
N ARG A 64 -9.49 9.03 4.52
CA ARG A 64 -9.17 10.33 3.90
C ARG A 64 -7.67 10.46 3.87
N VAL A 65 -7.14 10.97 2.77
CA VAL A 65 -5.72 11.26 2.63
C VAL A 65 -5.53 12.74 2.32
N GLU A 66 -4.36 13.26 2.65
CA GLU A 66 -3.99 14.63 2.30
C GLU A 66 -3.94 14.78 0.77
N PRO A 67 -4.54 15.85 0.23
CA PRO A 67 -4.55 16.09 -1.20
C PRO A 67 -3.13 16.34 -1.71
N VAL A 68 -2.95 16.12 -3.01
CA VAL A 68 -1.74 16.47 -3.74
C VAL A 68 -2.04 17.69 -4.58
N ASP A 69 -1.14 18.67 -4.50
CA ASP A 69 -1.21 19.86 -5.32
C ASP A 69 -1.38 19.49 -6.80
N ASP A 70 -2.28 20.18 -7.47
CA ASP A 70 -2.63 20.01 -8.88
C ASP A 70 -3.19 18.63 -9.28
N VAL A 71 -3.63 17.81 -8.31
CA VAL A 71 -4.28 16.51 -8.56
C VAL A 71 -5.70 16.48 -7.98
N PRO A 72 -6.74 16.79 -8.77
CA PRO A 72 -8.13 16.71 -8.33
C PRO A 72 -8.54 15.29 -7.91
N GLY A 73 -9.23 15.15 -6.78
CA GLY A 73 -9.71 13.86 -6.27
C GLY A 73 -8.65 13.03 -5.51
N SER A 74 -7.47 13.61 -5.27
CA SER A 74 -6.39 12.96 -4.52
C SER A 74 -6.61 12.90 -3.01
N GLU A 75 -7.66 13.52 -2.49
CA GLU A 75 -8.07 13.45 -1.08
C GLU A 75 -8.76 12.11 -0.72
N GLY A 76 -9.03 11.26 -1.71
CA GLY A 76 -9.70 9.96 -1.56
C GLY A 76 -11.23 10.06 -1.67
N PRO A 77 -11.99 9.13 -1.05
CA PRO A 77 -11.55 8.18 -0.04
C PRO A 77 -10.88 6.93 -0.61
N ILE A 78 -9.91 6.39 0.12
CA ILE A 78 -9.38 5.04 -0.12
C ILE A 78 -10.12 4.08 0.81
N LYS A 79 -10.77 3.07 0.25
CA LYS A 79 -11.56 2.11 1.01
C LYS A 79 -10.67 0.99 1.58
N ILE A 80 -10.60 0.88 2.90
CA ILE A 80 -9.90 -0.17 3.63
C ILE A 80 -10.93 -1.09 4.29
N THR A 81 -10.82 -2.40 4.08
CA THR A 81 -11.73 -3.39 4.68
C THR A 81 -10.99 -4.53 5.34
N CYS A 82 -11.55 -5.11 6.41
CA CYS A 82 -11.06 -6.35 7.01
C CYS A 82 -12.19 -7.38 7.09
N LYS A 83 -11.96 -8.58 6.54
CA LYS A 83 -12.91 -9.69 6.62
C LYS A 83 -12.40 -10.75 7.60
N LEU A 84 -13.02 -10.84 8.77
CA LEU A 84 -12.59 -11.79 9.81
C LEU A 84 -12.90 -13.25 9.47
N ASP A 85 -13.94 -13.50 8.68
CA ASP A 85 -14.34 -14.83 8.23
C ASP A 85 -13.43 -15.40 7.12
N ARG A 86 -12.43 -14.62 6.67
CA ARG A 86 -11.44 -15.06 5.68
C ARG A 86 -10.05 -15.01 6.27
N ARG A 87 -9.38 -16.18 6.27
CA ARG A 87 -7.96 -16.35 6.63
C ARG A 87 -7.59 -15.72 7.99
N GLY A 88 -8.54 -15.64 8.94
CA GLY A 88 -8.31 -15.08 10.27
C GLY A 88 -8.27 -13.55 10.37
N GLY A 89 -8.72 -12.82 9.33
CA GLY A 89 -8.73 -11.36 9.28
C GLY A 89 -7.88 -10.81 8.15
N GLU A 90 -8.37 -10.98 6.92
CA GLU A 90 -7.71 -10.46 5.72
C GLU A 90 -8.08 -8.98 5.50
N TRP A 91 -7.09 -8.11 5.66
CA TRP A 91 -7.19 -6.70 5.29
C TRP A 91 -7.04 -6.50 3.78
N ARG A 92 -7.74 -5.50 3.26
CA ARG A 92 -7.83 -5.22 1.82
C ARG A 92 -7.92 -3.73 1.57
N ILE A 93 -7.21 -3.27 0.55
CA ILE A 93 -7.49 -1.98 -0.09
C ILE A 93 -8.54 -2.29 -1.17
N ALA A 94 -9.79 -1.99 -0.85
CA ALA A 94 -10.96 -2.41 -1.62
C ALA A 94 -11.26 -1.48 -2.79
N ASP A 95 -12.06 -1.96 -3.74
CA ASP A 95 -12.68 -1.17 -4.81
C ASP A 95 -11.67 -0.48 -5.75
N GLN A 96 -10.60 -1.20 -6.09
CA GLN A 96 -9.50 -0.66 -6.89
C GLN A 96 -9.71 -0.76 -8.41
N ASP A 97 -10.87 -1.26 -8.85
CA ASP A 97 -11.23 -1.33 -10.26
C ASP A 97 -12.16 -0.19 -10.69
N GLN A 98 -13.20 0.13 -9.91
CA GLN A 98 -14.18 1.17 -10.23
C GLN A 98 -13.88 2.48 -9.52
N ASN A 99 -13.44 2.43 -8.26
CA ASN A 99 -13.14 3.61 -7.44
C ASN A 99 -11.67 3.60 -7.00
N ARG A 100 -10.79 3.33 -7.97
CA ARG A 100 -9.34 3.35 -7.75
C ARG A 100 -8.91 4.73 -7.24
N TYR A 101 -7.96 4.72 -6.30
CA TYR A 101 -7.31 5.95 -5.90
C TYR A 101 -6.62 6.62 -7.10
N VAL A 102 -6.84 7.92 -7.27
CA VAL A 102 -6.51 8.65 -8.50
C VAL A 102 -5.02 8.56 -8.87
N LEU A 103 -4.11 8.62 -7.90
CA LEU A 103 -2.66 8.53 -8.14
C LEU A 103 -2.18 7.12 -8.48
N TRP A 104 -3.07 6.12 -8.47
CA TRP A 104 -2.78 4.77 -8.94
C TRP A 104 -3.41 4.52 -10.33
N SER A 105 -3.70 5.58 -11.08
CA SER A 105 -4.10 5.52 -12.49
C SER A 105 -2.94 5.85 -13.43
N SER A 106 -3.10 5.46 -14.70
CA SER A 106 -2.11 5.72 -15.76
C SER A 106 -1.86 7.19 -16.03
N ASP A 107 -2.85 8.06 -15.78
CA ASP A 107 -2.71 9.51 -15.92
C ASP A 107 -1.63 10.09 -14.99
N TYR A 108 -1.26 9.35 -13.93
CA TYR A 108 -0.23 9.72 -12.96
C TYR A 108 0.97 8.77 -12.99
N GLY A 109 1.19 8.09 -14.13
CA GLY A 109 2.37 7.25 -14.36
C GLY A 109 2.31 5.86 -13.73
N PHE A 110 1.15 5.45 -13.21
CA PHE A 110 0.92 4.06 -12.81
C PHE A 110 0.77 3.19 -14.06
N PRO A 111 1.40 2.02 -14.15
CA PRO A 111 1.34 1.23 -15.38
C PRO A 111 -0.10 0.86 -15.74
N SER A 112 -0.39 0.82 -17.03
CA SER A 112 -1.66 0.35 -17.56
C SER A 112 -1.66 -1.17 -17.72
N PRO A 113 -2.83 -1.84 -17.79
CA PRO A 113 -2.90 -3.29 -17.98
C PRO A 113 -2.18 -3.77 -19.25
N ASP A 114 -2.19 -2.97 -20.31
CA ASP A 114 -1.56 -3.29 -21.60
C ASP A 114 -0.03 -3.12 -21.60
N GLU A 115 0.52 -2.42 -20.62
CA GLU A 115 1.97 -2.21 -20.47
C GLU A 115 2.67 -3.31 -19.65
N ILE A 116 1.92 -4.16 -18.95
CA ILE A 116 2.47 -5.16 -18.02
C ILE A 116 2.45 -6.57 -18.64
N PRO A 117 3.59 -7.30 -18.62
CA PRO A 117 3.62 -8.71 -19.00
C PRO A 117 2.70 -9.58 -18.15
N TRP A 118 2.01 -10.51 -18.81
CA TRP A 118 1.09 -11.44 -18.14
C TRP A 118 1.76 -12.70 -17.61
N ASP A 119 2.94 -13.03 -18.10
CA ASP A 119 3.74 -14.12 -17.54
C ASP A 119 4.21 -13.76 -16.12
N ASP A 120 4.23 -14.77 -15.24
CA ASP A 120 4.59 -14.53 -13.85
C ASP A 120 6.05 -14.08 -13.71
N ASP A 121 6.98 -14.66 -14.48
CA ASP A 121 8.40 -14.34 -14.38
C ASP A 121 8.67 -12.97 -15.02
N ASP A 122 8.14 -12.73 -16.22
CA ASP A 122 8.27 -11.44 -16.91
C ASP A 122 7.68 -10.27 -16.10
N TYR A 123 6.61 -10.50 -15.33
CA TYR A 123 6.01 -9.47 -14.47
C TYR A 123 7.00 -8.96 -13.42
N TYR A 124 7.80 -9.84 -12.80
CA TYR A 124 8.74 -9.42 -11.76
C TYR A 124 10.05 -8.86 -12.32
N ASP A 125 10.35 -9.12 -13.59
CA ASP A 125 11.53 -8.58 -14.28
C ASP A 125 11.37 -7.10 -14.68
N ILE A 126 10.14 -6.55 -14.63
CA ILE A 126 9.85 -5.15 -14.97
C ILE A 126 9.76 -4.20 -13.77
N ASP A 127 10.23 -4.62 -12.58
CA ASP A 127 10.19 -3.78 -11.37
C ASP A 127 8.77 -3.25 -11.04
N PRO A 128 7.81 -4.13 -10.69
CA PRO A 128 6.43 -3.77 -10.39
C PRO A 128 6.24 -2.62 -9.39
N PRO A 129 5.13 -1.85 -9.50
CA PRO A 129 4.89 -0.73 -8.61
C PRO A 129 4.83 -1.12 -7.14
N ILE A 130 5.37 -0.25 -6.29
CA ILE A 130 5.15 -0.25 -4.84
C ILE A 130 4.15 0.84 -4.50
N ILE A 131 2.98 0.46 -3.99
CA ILE A 131 2.06 1.44 -3.38
C ILE A 131 2.44 1.64 -1.92
N TYR A 132 2.26 2.85 -1.40
CA TYR A 132 2.55 3.13 0.00
C TYR A 132 1.64 4.20 0.60
N PHE A 133 1.40 4.05 1.89
CA PHE A 133 0.74 5.02 2.74
C PHE A 133 1.75 5.58 3.72
N VAL A 134 1.77 6.90 3.88
CA VAL A 134 2.53 7.59 4.92
C VAL A 134 1.56 8.06 5.99
N LYS A 135 1.83 7.74 7.25
CA LYS A 135 1.22 8.40 8.40
C LYS A 135 2.21 9.44 8.89
N ASP A 136 1.85 10.71 8.82
CA ASP A 136 2.72 11.79 9.29
C ASP A 136 2.65 11.94 10.82
N THR A 137 3.48 12.82 11.37
CA THR A 137 3.58 13.05 12.83
C THR A 137 2.35 13.74 13.41
N SER A 138 1.47 14.28 12.57
CA SER A 138 0.16 14.83 12.98
C SER A 138 -0.95 13.78 12.89
N GLY A 139 -0.63 12.56 12.42
CA GLY A 139 -1.59 11.47 12.22
C GLY A 139 -2.35 11.55 10.90
N ASN A 140 -2.01 12.46 9.98
CA ASN A 140 -2.65 12.50 8.66
C ASN A 140 -2.05 11.44 7.76
N PHE A 141 -2.88 10.92 6.84
CA PHE A 141 -2.47 9.90 5.89
C PHE A 141 -2.19 10.50 4.54
N HIS A 142 -1.14 10.03 3.88
CA HIS A 142 -0.80 10.33 2.50
C HIS A 142 -0.74 9.01 1.74
N ALA A 143 -1.21 8.95 0.50
CA ALA A 143 -1.08 7.75 -0.33
C ALA A 143 -0.42 8.08 -1.67
N ARG A 144 0.52 7.24 -2.10
CA ARG A 144 1.33 7.40 -3.31
C ARG A 144 1.72 6.03 -3.88
N ALA A 145 2.44 6.04 -4.99
CA ALA A 145 3.11 4.87 -5.54
C ALA A 145 4.51 5.25 -6.03
N ALA A 146 5.44 4.30 -5.95
CA ALA A 146 6.69 4.30 -6.70
C ALA A 146 6.48 3.38 -7.91
N THR A 147 6.40 3.97 -9.10
CA THR A 147 6.09 3.26 -10.35
C THR A 147 7.35 2.86 -11.11
N ASP A 148 8.46 3.53 -10.83
CA ASP A 148 9.82 3.09 -11.14
C ASP A 148 10.44 2.58 -9.84
N THR A 149 10.60 1.26 -9.72
CA THR A 149 11.25 0.64 -8.56
C THR A 149 12.68 0.23 -8.83
N SER A 150 13.33 0.85 -9.81
CA SER A 150 14.76 0.66 -10.03
C SER A 150 15.57 1.08 -8.79
N PRO A 151 16.73 0.44 -8.52
CA PRO A 151 17.54 0.77 -7.36
C PRO A 151 17.96 2.24 -7.28
N GLU A 152 18.11 2.93 -8.41
CA GLU A 152 18.42 4.36 -8.43
C GLU A 152 17.27 5.21 -7.89
N THR A 153 16.04 4.94 -8.33
CA THR A 153 14.85 5.67 -7.89
C THR A 153 14.53 5.37 -6.43
N LEU A 154 14.66 4.11 -6.00
CA LEU A 154 14.40 3.74 -4.60
C LEU A 154 15.36 4.39 -3.60
N ARG A 155 16.61 4.68 -4.00
CA ARG A 155 17.59 5.40 -3.15
C ARG A 155 17.22 6.86 -2.86
N ARG A 156 16.21 7.42 -3.53
CA ARG A 156 15.70 8.76 -3.25
C ARG A 156 14.78 8.80 -2.02
N PHE A 157 14.35 7.63 -1.55
CA PHE A 157 13.54 7.50 -0.33
C PHE A 157 14.43 7.41 0.91
N PRO A 158 13.88 7.64 2.12
CA PRO A 158 14.60 7.48 3.37
C PRO A 158 15.32 6.11 3.45
N PRO A 159 16.56 6.05 3.95
CA PRO A 159 17.38 4.83 3.92
C PRO A 159 16.71 3.59 4.50
N GLU A 160 15.92 3.75 5.57
CA GLU A 160 15.20 2.67 6.24
C GLU A 160 14.14 2.04 5.32
N LEU A 161 13.47 2.88 4.52
CA LEU A 161 12.48 2.44 3.54
C LEU A 161 13.15 1.85 2.31
N ALA A 162 14.17 2.53 1.77
CA ALA A 162 14.93 2.07 0.63
C ALA A 162 15.55 0.68 0.88
N HIS A 163 16.08 0.43 2.08
CA HIS A 163 16.63 -0.87 2.46
C HIS A 163 15.58 -1.99 2.45
N GLN A 164 14.36 -1.72 2.92
CA GLN A 164 13.29 -2.71 2.84
C GLN A 164 12.88 -2.97 1.39
N TRP A 165 12.77 -1.90 0.58
CA TRP A 165 12.36 -2.00 -0.82
C TRP A 165 13.39 -2.65 -1.73
N ASP A 166 14.69 -2.56 -1.42
CA ASP A 166 15.76 -3.25 -2.15
C ASP A 166 15.60 -4.79 -2.13
N SER A 167 14.90 -5.29 -1.10
CA SER A 167 14.56 -6.72 -0.97
C SER A 167 13.10 -7.02 -1.30
N ALA A 168 12.35 -6.05 -1.84
CA ALA A 168 10.95 -6.24 -2.17
C ALA A 168 10.80 -7.17 -3.37
N GLY A 169 9.76 -7.99 -3.34
CA GLY A 169 9.45 -8.90 -4.43
C GLY A 169 8.35 -9.88 -4.05
N LYS A 170 8.08 -10.88 -4.88
CA LYS A 170 6.92 -11.81 -4.73
C LYS A 170 6.69 -12.30 -3.28
N ARG A 171 7.75 -12.68 -2.57
CA ARG A 171 7.69 -13.21 -1.19
C ARG A 171 7.78 -12.14 -0.09
N ASN A 172 8.53 -11.07 -0.33
CA ASN A 172 8.70 -9.96 0.60
C ASN A 172 8.00 -8.73 0.02
N ASN A 173 6.67 -8.75 0.00
CA ASN A 173 5.89 -7.79 -0.77
C ASN A 173 5.14 -6.76 0.09
N PHE A 174 5.43 -6.70 1.39
CA PHE A 174 4.71 -5.86 2.34
C PHE A 174 5.61 -5.51 3.53
N GLY A 175 5.49 -4.29 4.03
CA GLY A 175 6.11 -3.90 5.28
C GLY A 175 5.45 -2.69 5.91
N ILE A 176 5.70 -2.52 7.21
CA ILE A 176 5.38 -1.30 7.96
C ILE A 176 6.70 -0.83 8.60
N VAL A 177 7.12 0.37 8.23
CA VAL A 177 8.33 1.04 8.74
C VAL A 177 7.89 2.12 9.73
N ARG A 178 8.49 2.14 10.91
CA ARG A 178 8.35 3.25 11.87
C ARG A 178 9.65 4.04 11.87
N PHE A 179 9.54 5.35 11.76
CA PHE A 179 10.67 6.25 11.79
C PHE A 179 10.78 6.76 13.23
N THR A 180 11.82 6.33 13.93
CA THR A 180 12.14 6.92 15.23
C THR A 180 12.63 8.34 14.98
N ASP A 181 12.02 9.33 15.61
CA ASP A 181 12.64 10.65 15.74
C ASP A 181 14.05 10.42 16.31
N VAL A 182 15.08 10.81 15.57
CA VAL A 182 16.41 10.92 16.15
C VAL A 182 16.30 12.03 17.19
N THR A 183 16.07 11.65 18.44
CA THR A 183 16.20 12.58 19.56
C THR A 183 17.64 13.09 19.54
N LEU A 184 17.81 14.40 19.69
CA LEU A 184 19.09 15.11 19.67
C LEU A 184 20.10 14.67 20.75
N GLU A 185 19.91 13.53 21.43
CA GLU A 185 20.81 13.02 22.46
C GLU A 185 22.08 12.37 21.86
N ASP A 186 22.05 11.89 20.62
CA ASP A 186 23.24 11.32 19.95
C ASP A 186 24.19 12.37 19.36
N ALA A 187 23.78 13.65 19.31
CA ALA A 187 24.65 14.75 18.88
C ALA A 187 25.60 15.25 19.98
N SER A 188 25.36 14.85 21.25
CA SER A 188 26.17 15.25 22.40
C SER A 188 27.46 14.43 22.58
N ASN A 189 27.57 13.27 21.93
CA ASN A 189 28.72 12.35 22.13
C ASN A 189 29.80 12.45 21.05
N ILE A 190 29.82 13.52 20.24
CA ILE A 190 30.86 13.75 19.22
C ILE A 190 31.90 14.81 19.68
N ASN A 191 31.77 15.35 20.90
CA ASN A 191 32.74 16.31 21.46
C ASN A 191 33.23 15.92 22.87
N GLU A 192 33.68 14.69 23.05
CA GLU A 192 34.65 14.34 24.12
C GLU A 192 35.87 13.62 23.55
#